data_AF-A0A2H5XDL1-F1
#
_entry.id   AF-A0A2H5XDL1-F1
#
_cell.length_a   1.000
_cell.length_b   1.000
_cell.length_c   1.000
_cell.angle_alpha   90.00
_cell.angle_beta   90.00
_cell.angle_gamma   90.00
#
_symmetry.space_group_name_H-M   'P 1'
#
loop_
_entity.id
_entity.type
_entity.pdbx_description
1 polymer ?
#
loop_
_entity_poly.entity_id
_entity_poly.type
_entity_poly.pdbx_seq_one_letter_code
_entity_poly.pdbx_strand_id
1 'polypeptide(L)'
;MTGQEPLFTPDEVRRLKRLRRIVIMGAGVLSLLVCLGLVAGFFTAAPKPRQDAHHRPNAPDIACRRCHEFGTGGPLMPHRPFPHCTFCHHPRP
;
A
#
# COMPACT_ATOMS: atom_id res chain seq x y z
N MET A 1 -3.88 39.90 44.18
CA MET A 1 -3.45 39.86 42.77
C MET A 1 -2.38 38.78 42.64
N THR A 2 -2.78 37.55 42.35
CA THR A 2 -1.82 36.45 42.16
C THR A 2 -1.31 36.51 40.72
N GLY A 3 -0.24 37.28 40.50
CA GLY A 3 0.52 37.19 39.26
C GLY A 3 1.27 35.88 39.25
N GLN A 4 0.67 34.82 38.69
CA GLN A 4 1.43 33.63 38.38
C GLN A 4 2.46 33.99 37.31
N GLU A 5 3.74 33.83 37.63
CA GLU A 5 4.77 33.88 36.61
C GLU A 5 4.47 32.85 35.51
N PRO A 6 4.69 33.21 34.24
CA PRO A 6 4.40 32.31 33.14
C PRO A 6 5.26 31.03 33.25
N LEU A 7 4.59 29.88 33.19
CA LEU A 7 5.22 28.55 33.29
C LEU A 7 6.33 28.30 32.24
N PHE A 8 6.35 29.07 31.15
CA PHE A 8 7.36 28.99 30.10
C PHE A 8 7.75 30.39 29.61
N THR A 9 9.04 30.55 29.32
CA THR A 9 9.58 31.73 28.64
C THR A 9 9.15 31.75 27.16
N PRO A 10 9.11 32.94 26.52
CA PRO A 10 8.79 33.05 25.09
C PRO A 10 9.69 32.19 24.19
N ASP A 11 10.95 32.01 24.56
CA ASP A 11 11.91 31.19 23.83
C ASP A 11 11.63 29.70 23.96
N GLU A 12 11.23 29.23 25.13
CA GLU A 12 10.79 27.85 25.34
C GLU A 12 9.55 27.55 24.52
N VAL A 13 8.57 28.46 24.48
CA VAL A 13 7.38 28.31 23.64
C VAL A 13 7.75 28.25 22.15
N ARG A 14 8.69 29.08 21.68
CA ARG A 14 9.21 29.01 20.30
C ARG A 14 9.89 27.67 20.01
N ARG A 15 10.71 27.18 20.93
CA ARG A 15 11.42 25.89 20.83
C ARG A 15 10.44 24.72 20.78
N LEU A 16 9.45 24.70 21.67
CA LEU A 16 8.40 23.68 21.70
C LEU A 16 7.55 23.68 20.43
N LYS A 17 7.16 24.85 19.91
CA LYS A 17 6.46 24.96 18.62
C LYS A 17 7.30 24.45 17.45
N ARG A 18 8.62 24.64 17.47
CA ARG A 18 9.54 24.10 16.46
C ARG A 18 9.64 22.58 16.58
N LEU A 19 9.88 22.06 17.77
CA LEU A 19 9.94 20.62 18.04
C LEU A 19 8.64 19.92 17.65
N ARG A 20 7.48 20.46 18.05
CA ARG A 20 6.17 19.93 17.67
C ARG A 20 6.01 19.85 16.15
N ARG A 21 6.42 20.89 15.41
CA ARG A 21 6.38 20.87 13.94
C ARG A 21 7.28 19.79 13.35
N ILE A 22 8.51 19.66 13.85
CA ILE A 22 9.45 18.62 13.41
C ILE A 22 8.86 17.22 13.66
N VAL A 23 8.31 16.97 14.85
CA VAL A 23 7.71 15.68 15.19
C VAL A 23 6.50 15.37 14.29
N ILE A 24 5.60 16.33 14.09
CA ILE A 24 4.42 16.14 13.22
C ILE A 24 4.85 15.85 11.79
N MET A 25 5.80 16.62 11.25
CA MET A 25 6.30 16.38 9.88
C MET A 25 7.03 15.05 9.76
N GLY A 26 7.88 14.70 10.75
CA GLY A 26 8.59 13.42 10.77
C GLY A 26 7.63 12.23 10.79
N ALA A 27 6.61 12.27 11.66
CA ALA A 27 5.58 11.23 11.72
C ALA A 27 4.77 11.14 10.41
N GLY A 28 4.42 12.29 9.82
CA GLY A 28 3.70 12.32 8.53
C GLY A 28 4.51 11.72 7.39
N VAL A 29 5.80 12.06 7.27
CA VAL A 29 6.69 11.51 6.25
C VAL A 29 6.87 10.01 6.45
N LEU A 30 7.13 9.55 7.68
CA LEU A 30 7.27 8.12 7.97
C LEU A 30 6.00 7.35 7.61
N SER A 31 4.84 7.88 7.98
CA SER A 31 3.54 7.24 7.67
C SER A 31 3.34 7.12 6.16
N LEU A 32 3.66 8.17 5.41
CA LEU A 32 3.58 8.14 3.95
C LEU A 32 4.50 7.08 3.35
N LEU A 33 5.75 6.98 3.80
CA LEU A 33 6.71 5.98 3.33
C LEU A 33 6.23 4.55 3.61
N VAL A 34 5.69 4.30 4.80
CA VAL A 34 5.12 3.00 5.16
C VAL A 34 3.93 2.66 4.25
N CYS A 35 3.00 3.59 4.04
CA CYS A 35 1.88 3.39 3.14
C CYS A 35 2.33 3.05 1.71
N LEU A 36 3.28 3.83 1.16
CA LEU A 36 3.83 3.56 -0.16
C LEU A 36 4.53 2.20 -0.24
N GLY A 37 5.28 1.83 0.81
CA GLY A 37 5.94 0.52 0.92
C GLY A 37 4.94 -0.63 0.95
N LEU A 38 3.84 -0.50 1.68
CA LEU A 38 2.77 -1.50 1.72
C LEU A 38 2.07 -1.64 0.37
N VAL A 39 1.77 -0.52 -0.29
CA VAL A 39 1.17 -0.52 -1.64
C VAL A 39 2.12 -1.19 -2.64
N ALA A 40 3.41 -0.84 -2.64
CA ALA A 40 4.40 -1.47 -3.51
C ALA A 40 4.60 -2.96 -3.19
N GLY A 41 4.62 -3.31 -1.90
CA GLY A 41 4.72 -4.69 -1.43
C GLY A 41 3.53 -5.53 -1.90
N PHE A 42 2.32 -4.98 -1.84
CA PHE A 42 1.12 -5.64 -2.34
C PHE A 42 1.23 -6.00 -3.83
N PHE A 43 1.76 -5.08 -4.65
CA PHE A 43 1.93 -5.33 -6.09
C PHE A 43 3.07 -6.30 -6.42
N THR A 44 4.13 -6.35 -5.60
CA THR A 44 5.28 -7.23 -5.84
C THR A 44 5.11 -8.62 -5.25
N ALA A 45 4.22 -8.79 -4.27
CA ALA A 45 3.93 -10.09 -3.65
C ALA A 45 3.14 -11.04 -4.55
N ALA A 46 2.49 -10.53 -5.60
CA ALA A 46 1.74 -11.35 -6.55
C ALA A 46 2.71 -12.26 -7.34
N PRO A 47 2.62 -13.60 -7.19
CA PRO A 47 3.49 -14.52 -7.91
C PRO A 47 3.25 -14.41 -9.41
N LYS A 48 4.29 -14.56 -10.21
CA LYS A 48 4.13 -14.53 -11.68
C LYS A 48 3.27 -15.71 -12.14
N PRO A 49 2.29 -15.50 -13.04
CA PRO A 49 1.61 -16.58 -13.71
C PRO A 49 2.64 -17.43 -14.46
N ARG A 50 2.45 -18.76 -14.46
CA ARG A 50 3.26 -19.63 -15.31
C ARG A 50 3.03 -19.22 -16.77
N GLN A 51 4.07 -19.29 -17.60
CA GLN A 51 3.94 -19.08 -19.04
C GLN A 51 3.77 -20.45 -19.68
N ASP A 52 2.52 -20.84 -19.93
CA ASP A 52 2.18 -22.11 -20.56
C ASP A 52 0.95 -21.96 -21.46
N ALA A 53 0.54 -23.05 -22.10
CA ALA A 53 -0.61 -23.03 -23.02
C ALA A 53 -1.93 -22.62 -22.34
N HIS A 54 -2.04 -22.79 -21.02
CA HIS A 54 -3.23 -22.50 -20.22
C HIS A 54 -3.22 -21.09 -19.62
N HIS A 55 -2.04 -20.50 -19.40
CA HIS A 55 -1.87 -19.17 -18.80
C HIS A 55 -1.32 -18.18 -19.83
N ARG A 56 -2.23 -17.48 -20.52
CA ARG A 56 -1.90 -16.47 -21.52
C ARG A 56 -2.14 -15.04 -20.98
N PRO A 57 -1.17 -14.12 -21.08
CA PRO A 57 -1.29 -12.76 -20.52
C PRO A 57 -2.47 -11.94 -21.06
N ASN A 58 -2.87 -12.21 -22.30
CA ASN A 58 -3.92 -11.47 -23.01
C ASN A 58 -5.27 -12.22 -23.01
N ALA A 59 -5.42 -13.25 -22.17
CA ALA A 59 -6.69 -13.93 -22.02
C ALA A 59 -7.75 -12.99 -21.44
N PRO A 60 -9.02 -13.07 -21.87
CA PRO A 60 -10.08 -12.27 -21.28
C PRO A 60 -10.36 -12.73 -19.85
N ASP A 61 -10.70 -11.78 -18.97
CA ASP A 61 -10.92 -12.05 -17.53
C ASP A 61 -11.93 -13.17 -17.26
N ILE A 62 -12.95 -13.29 -18.11
CA ILE A 62 -13.96 -14.35 -18.02
C ILE A 62 -13.37 -15.76 -18.20
N ALA A 63 -12.30 -15.90 -19.00
CA ALA A 63 -11.62 -17.18 -19.18
C ALA A 63 -10.86 -17.59 -17.92
N CYS A 64 -10.20 -16.64 -17.25
CA CYS A 64 -9.52 -16.87 -15.98
C CYS A 64 -10.52 -17.28 -14.88
N ARG A 65 -11.63 -16.54 -14.75
CA ARG A 65 -12.68 -16.83 -13.75
C ARG A 65 -13.33 -18.19 -13.94
N ARG A 66 -13.59 -18.62 -15.18
CA ARG A 66 -14.12 -19.97 -15.46
C ARG A 66 -13.22 -21.08 -14.92
N CYS A 67 -11.90 -20.88 -14.93
CA CYS A 67 -10.94 -21.88 -14.45
C CYS A 67 -10.69 -21.79 -12.93
N HIS A 68 -10.59 -20.57 -12.38
CA HIS A 68 -10.13 -20.34 -11.01
C HIS A 68 -11.24 -20.03 -9.98
N GLU A 69 -12.43 -19.60 -10.40
CA GLU A 69 -13.59 -19.38 -9.52
C GLU A 69 -14.54 -20.58 -9.54
N PHE A 70 -14.66 -21.24 -10.69
CA PHE A 70 -15.60 -22.34 -10.92
C PHE A 70 -14.95 -23.67 -11.36
N GLY A 71 -13.63 -23.71 -11.54
CA GLY A 71 -12.88 -24.90 -11.98
C GLY A 71 -12.00 -25.54 -10.90
N THR A 72 -11.21 -26.54 -11.27
CA THR A 72 -10.30 -27.27 -10.36
C THR A 72 -8.91 -26.63 -10.23
N GLY A 73 -8.67 -25.52 -10.94
CA GLY A 73 -7.36 -24.90 -11.12
C GLY A 73 -6.88 -24.03 -9.95
N GLY A 74 -6.93 -24.53 -8.72
CA GLY A 74 -6.43 -23.82 -7.53
C GLY A 74 -7.14 -22.48 -7.21
N PRO A 75 -7.09 -22.00 -5.96
CA PRO A 75 -7.80 -20.80 -5.58
C PRO A 75 -7.21 -19.56 -6.29
N LEU A 76 -8.08 -18.80 -6.97
CA LEU A 76 -7.81 -17.38 -7.23
C LEU A 76 -7.54 -16.72 -5.88
N MET A 77 -6.46 -15.94 -5.78
CA MET A 77 -6.19 -15.17 -4.58
C MET A 77 -7.46 -14.35 -4.22
N PRO A 78 -7.88 -14.27 -2.94
CA PRO A 78 -9.27 -13.94 -2.55
C PRO A 78 -9.69 -12.48 -2.79
N HIS A 79 -8.89 -11.69 -3.49
CA HIS A 79 -9.10 -10.26 -3.67
C HIS A 79 -9.93 -10.01 -4.92
N ARG A 80 -11.25 -10.05 -4.72
CA ARG A 80 -12.30 -9.40 -5.52
C ARG A 80 -12.39 -9.78 -7.01
N PRO A 81 -13.55 -9.54 -7.64
CA PRO A 81 -13.67 -9.58 -9.10
C PRO A 81 -12.93 -8.36 -9.67
N PHE A 82 -11.60 -8.43 -9.74
CA PHE A 82 -10.85 -7.50 -10.57
C PHE A 82 -11.02 -7.96 -12.03
N PRO A 83 -11.58 -7.13 -12.92
CA PRO A 83 -11.27 -7.28 -14.33
C PRO A 83 -9.77 -7.02 -14.45
N HIS A 84 -8.94 -7.73 -15.18
CA HIS A 84 -7.49 -7.49 -15.32
C HIS A 84 -6.62 -7.98 -14.15
N CYS A 85 -6.07 -9.19 -14.35
CA CYS A 85 -5.05 -9.78 -13.48
C CYS A 85 -3.63 -9.24 -13.77
N THR A 86 -3.38 -8.68 -14.95
CA THR A 86 -2.05 -8.24 -15.44
C THR A 86 -1.47 -7.04 -14.69
N PHE A 87 -2.31 -6.27 -14.02
CA PHE A 87 -1.88 -5.10 -13.23
C PHE A 87 -1.05 -5.52 -12.00
N CYS A 88 -1.45 -6.59 -11.32
CA CYS A 88 -0.68 -7.17 -10.22
C CYS A 88 0.31 -8.24 -10.72
N HIS A 89 -0.08 -8.98 -11.75
CA HIS A 89 0.73 -10.05 -12.33
C HIS A 89 1.47 -9.56 -13.57
N HIS A 90 2.64 -8.94 -13.40
CA HIS A 90 3.47 -8.51 -14.52
C HIS A 90 4.01 -9.69 -15.34
N PRO A 91 3.56 -9.89 -16.59
CA PRO A 91 4.20 -10.79 -17.52
C PRO A 91 5.46 -10.08 -18.03
N ARG A 92 6.66 -10.61 -17.76
CA ARG A 92 7.84 -10.17 -18.52
C ARG A 92 7.79 -10.81 -19.92
N PRO A 93 8.33 -10.12 -20.94
CA PRO A 93 8.45 -10.70 -22.27
C PRO A 93 9.24 -12.01 -22.24
#